data_AF-A0A0F9S818-F1
#
_entry.id   AF-A0A0F9S818-F1
#
_cell.length_a   1.000
_cell.length_b   1.000
_cell.length_c   1.000
_cell.angle_alpha   90.00
_cell.angle_beta   90.00
_cell.angle_gamma   90.00
#
_symmetry.space_group_name_H-M   'P 1'
#
loop_
_entity.id
_entity.type
_entity.pdbx_description
1 polymer ?
#
loop_
_entity_poly.entity_id
_entity_poly.type
_entity_poly.pdbx_seq_one_letter_code
_entity_poly.pdbx_strand_id
1 'polypeptide(L)'
;MWYSFDEIQEKIETVLNQFLTNENELLMIDSNELTISSKFSAYLALEFPEWDVDCEYIRDMTEVKRLKKDGTNVRIIPDIVIHHRLSNDNLMVIEVKKSPPYFLPDQEVKDDLVRLQKMTSDEKYNYHFGLFVLFYIKEKSGKSPILKFFQNSKVF
;
A
#
# COMPACT_ATOMS: atom_id res chain seq x y z
N MET A 1 -17.13 -11.28 -0.91
CA MET A 1 -17.21 -11.54 0.55
C MET A 1 -16.18 -10.63 1.19
N TRP A 2 -16.57 -9.84 2.19
CA TRP A 2 -15.65 -8.89 2.80
C TRP A 2 -14.71 -9.62 3.76
N TYR A 3 -13.41 -9.39 3.62
CA TYR A 3 -12.42 -9.90 4.56
C TYR A 3 -12.54 -9.17 5.90
N SER A 4 -12.41 -9.91 6.99
CA SER A 4 -12.12 -9.39 8.31
C SER A 4 -10.71 -8.81 8.37
N PHE A 5 -10.42 -8.03 9.42
CA PHE A 5 -9.08 -7.49 9.63
C PHE A 5 -8.04 -8.60 9.81
N ASP A 6 -8.36 -9.63 10.59
CA ASP A 6 -7.46 -10.76 10.85
C ASP A 6 -7.13 -11.51 9.54
N GLU A 7 -8.13 -11.76 8.69
CA GLU A 7 -7.90 -12.39 7.38
C GLU A 7 -7.01 -11.53 6.46
N ILE A 8 -7.20 -10.20 6.45
CA ILE A 8 -6.33 -9.30 5.68
C ILE A 8 -4.90 -9.36 6.23
N GLN A 9 -4.74 -9.32 7.55
CA GLN A 9 -3.43 -9.35 8.18
C GLN A 9 -2.69 -10.65 7.84
N GLU A 10 -3.34 -11.81 8.00
CA GLU A 10 -2.76 -13.13 7.68
C GLU A 10 -2.34 -13.23 6.21
N LYS A 11 -3.16 -12.71 5.28
CA LYS A 11 -2.84 -12.68 3.85
C LYS A 11 -1.64 -11.78 3.57
N ILE A 12 -1.59 -10.58 4.13
CA ILE A 12 -0.47 -9.66 3.96
C ILE A 12 0.82 -10.26 4.54
N GLU A 13 0.77 -10.90 5.71
CA GLU A 13 1.92 -11.60 6.29
C GLU A 13 2.43 -12.73 5.38
N THR A 14 1.52 -13.50 4.79
CA THR A 14 1.86 -14.55 3.81
C THR A 14 2.59 -13.98 2.60
N VAL A 15 2.05 -12.91 2.00
CA VAL A 15 2.65 -12.23 0.84
C VAL A 15 4.03 -11.66 1.20
N LEU A 16 4.16 -11.02 2.36
CA LEU A 16 5.42 -10.44 2.83
C LEU A 16 6.49 -11.52 3.01
N ASN A 17 6.15 -12.66 3.61
CA ASN A 17 7.09 -13.76 3.78
C ASN A 17 7.57 -14.33 2.45
N GLN A 18 6.67 -14.49 1.47
CA GLN A 18 7.03 -14.92 0.12
C GLN A 18 7.92 -13.89 -0.58
N PHE A 19 7.56 -12.61 -0.53
CA PHE A 19 8.33 -11.51 -1.13
C PHE A 19 9.73 -11.42 -0.52
N LEU A 20 9.86 -11.42 0.80
CA LEU A 20 11.16 -11.38 1.48
C LEU A 20 12.00 -12.62 1.19
N THR A 21 11.38 -13.79 1.02
CA THR A 21 12.13 -15.01 0.71
C THR A 21 12.68 -14.98 -0.72
N ASN A 22 11.89 -14.52 -1.67
CA ASN A 22 12.20 -14.65 -3.10
C ASN A 22 12.84 -13.40 -3.71
N GLU A 23 12.54 -12.22 -3.18
CA GLU A 23 12.88 -10.92 -3.78
C GLU A 23 13.83 -10.08 -2.90
N ASN A 24 14.43 -10.67 -1.84
CA ASN A 24 15.33 -9.94 -0.95
C ASN A 24 16.49 -9.25 -1.69
N GLU A 25 16.92 -9.80 -2.82
CA GLU A 25 17.96 -9.20 -3.66
C GLU A 25 17.61 -7.78 -4.10
N LEU A 26 16.34 -7.48 -4.39
CA LEU A 26 15.87 -6.14 -4.73
C LEU A 26 16.10 -5.15 -3.59
N LEU A 27 15.90 -5.61 -2.35
CA LEU A 27 16.11 -4.82 -1.13
C LEU A 27 17.61 -4.67 -0.82
N MET A 28 18.41 -5.70 -1.08
CA MET A 28 19.87 -5.67 -0.87
C MET A 28 20.54 -4.64 -1.78
N ILE A 29 20.12 -4.55 -3.05
CA ILE A 29 20.70 -3.62 -4.03
C ILE A 29 20.10 -2.21 -3.98
N ASP A 30 19.25 -1.91 -2.98
CA ASP A 30 18.61 -0.59 -2.84
C ASP A 30 17.78 -0.20 -4.08
N SER A 31 17.03 -1.18 -4.63
CA SER A 31 16.19 -0.96 -5.81
C SER A 31 15.14 0.14 -5.57
N ASN A 32 14.63 0.73 -6.66
CA ASN A 32 13.63 1.79 -6.59
C ASN A 32 12.32 1.27 -5.96
N GLU A 33 11.62 2.13 -5.21
CA GLU A 33 10.30 1.84 -4.65
C GLU A 33 9.32 1.33 -5.70
N LEU A 34 9.30 1.89 -6.91
CA LEU A 34 8.47 1.42 -8.02
C LEU A 34 8.74 -0.05 -8.38
N THR A 35 10.01 -0.47 -8.41
CA THR A 35 10.40 -1.86 -8.69
C THR A 35 9.92 -2.78 -7.56
N ILE A 36 10.10 -2.34 -6.31
CA ILE A 36 9.67 -3.08 -5.12
C ILE A 36 8.14 -3.22 -5.12
N SER A 37 7.41 -2.12 -5.31
CA SER A 37 5.94 -2.09 -5.39
C SER A 37 5.41 -2.96 -6.52
N SER A 38 6.01 -2.89 -7.71
CA SER A 38 5.59 -3.71 -8.86
C SER A 38 5.81 -5.21 -8.62
N LYS A 39 6.86 -5.59 -7.91
CA LYS A 39 7.09 -7.00 -7.56
C LYS A 39 6.18 -7.45 -6.43
N PHE A 40 6.02 -6.61 -5.40
CA PHE A 40 5.12 -6.89 -4.29
C PHE A 40 3.66 -7.04 -4.75
N SER A 41 3.21 -6.21 -5.70
CA SER A 41 1.86 -6.33 -6.29
C SER A 41 1.63 -7.64 -7.03
N ALA A 42 2.65 -8.24 -7.62
CA ALA A 42 2.53 -9.56 -8.25
C ALA A 42 2.24 -10.66 -7.22
N TYR A 43 2.86 -10.63 -6.03
CA TYR A 43 2.55 -11.57 -4.95
C TYR A 43 1.17 -11.29 -4.34
N LEU A 44 0.79 -10.03 -4.20
CA LEU A 44 -0.57 -9.66 -3.78
C LEU A 44 -1.61 -10.21 -4.76
N ALA A 45 -1.40 -10.10 -6.07
CA ALA A 45 -2.33 -10.63 -7.07
C ALA A 45 -2.55 -12.16 -6.95
N LEU A 46 -1.52 -12.90 -6.53
CA LEU A 46 -1.64 -14.34 -6.27
C LEU A 46 -2.48 -14.64 -5.02
N GLU A 47 -2.36 -13.82 -3.97
CA GLU A 47 -3.06 -14.00 -2.69
C GLU A 47 -4.52 -13.49 -2.72
N PHE A 48 -4.81 -12.58 -3.66
CA PHE A 48 -6.13 -11.98 -3.90
C PHE A 48 -6.66 -12.29 -5.32
N PRO A 49 -6.86 -13.56 -5.69
CA PRO A 49 -7.16 -13.96 -7.08
C PRO A 49 -8.50 -13.44 -7.62
N GLU A 50 -9.44 -13.10 -6.72
CA GLU A 50 -10.75 -12.55 -7.07
C GLU A 50 -10.75 -11.02 -7.22
N TRP A 51 -9.61 -10.37 -7.06
CA TRP A 51 -9.47 -8.90 -7.09
C TRP A 51 -8.47 -8.48 -8.16
N ASP A 52 -8.66 -7.29 -8.73
CA ASP A 52 -7.62 -6.63 -9.50
C ASP A 52 -6.59 -6.05 -8.52
N VAL A 53 -5.30 -6.25 -8.82
CA VAL A 53 -4.19 -5.59 -8.09
C VAL A 53 -3.43 -4.74 -9.08
N ASP A 54 -3.53 -3.42 -8.93
CA ASP A 54 -2.96 -2.45 -9.87
C ASP A 54 -1.99 -1.50 -9.17
N CYS A 55 -0.83 -1.27 -9.80
CA CYS A 55 0.10 -0.22 -9.39
C CYS A 55 -0.28 1.14 -9.99
N GLU A 56 -0.05 2.22 -9.25
CA GLU A 56 -0.26 3.61 -9.69
C GLU A 56 -1.68 3.86 -10.26
N TYR A 57 -2.70 3.15 -9.78
CA TYR A 57 -4.06 3.24 -10.31
C TYR A 57 -4.75 4.55 -9.88
N ILE A 58 -4.68 5.54 -10.76
CA ILE A 58 -5.21 6.90 -10.50
C ILE A 58 -6.71 7.04 -10.73
N ARG A 59 -7.43 5.98 -11.12
CA ARG A 59 -8.82 6.08 -11.56
C ARG A 59 -9.81 5.74 -10.46
N ASP A 60 -10.94 6.44 -10.48
CA ASP A 60 -12.11 6.20 -9.68
C ASP A 60 -13.29 6.20 -10.64
N MET A 61 -13.77 5.01 -10.98
CA MET A 61 -14.56 4.80 -12.21
C MET A 61 -13.81 5.40 -13.42
N THR A 62 -14.37 6.42 -14.07
CA THR A 62 -13.74 7.14 -15.19
C THR A 62 -12.95 8.38 -14.76
N GLU A 63 -13.13 8.82 -13.52
CA GLU A 63 -12.56 10.06 -12.98
C GLU A 63 -11.15 9.86 -12.42
N VAL A 64 -10.41 10.95 -12.25
CA VAL A 64 -9.08 10.92 -11.61
C VAL A 64 -9.25 11.08 -10.09
N LYS A 65 -8.61 10.21 -9.32
CA LYS A 65 -8.55 10.29 -7.85
C LYS A 65 -7.88 11.60 -7.41
N ARG A 66 -8.57 12.36 -6.57
CA ARG A 66 -8.12 13.65 -6.02
C ARG A 66 -8.50 13.80 -4.54
N LEU A 67 -7.56 14.23 -3.71
CA LEU A 67 -7.82 14.56 -2.32
C LEU A 67 -7.62 16.05 -2.08
N LYS A 68 -8.39 16.60 -1.13
CA LYS A 68 -8.24 17.99 -0.72
C LYS A 68 -7.00 18.13 0.17
N LYS A 69 -6.06 18.98 -0.26
CA LYS A 69 -4.86 19.41 0.47
C LYS A 69 -4.79 20.93 0.44
N ASP A 70 -4.83 21.55 1.63
CA ASP A 70 -4.75 23.00 1.82
C ASP A 70 -5.71 23.81 0.92
N GLY A 71 -6.96 23.34 0.81
CA GLY A 71 -8.01 23.98 0.00
C GLY A 71 -7.98 23.63 -1.48
N THR A 72 -6.97 22.91 -1.96
CA THR A 72 -6.82 22.51 -3.37
C THR A 72 -7.04 21.02 -3.59
N ASN A 73 -7.58 20.63 -4.75
CA ASN A 73 -7.77 19.22 -5.11
C ASN A 73 -6.54 18.68 -5.83
N VAL A 74 -5.73 17.90 -5.12
CA VAL A 74 -4.47 17.35 -5.62
C VAL A 74 -4.71 15.92 -6.10
N ARG A 75 -4.15 15.57 -7.27
CA ARG A 75 -4.19 14.21 -7.79
C ARG A 75 -3.47 13.26 -6.84
N ILE A 76 -4.04 12.07 -6.66
CA ILE A 76 -3.45 11.00 -5.87
C ILE A 76 -2.93 9.92 -6.82
N ILE A 77 -1.78 9.36 -6.48
CA ILE A 77 -1.22 8.19 -7.15
C ILE A 77 -0.86 7.23 -6.02
N PRO A 78 -1.74 6.26 -5.69
CA PRO A 78 -1.42 5.22 -4.72
C PRO A 78 -0.40 4.26 -5.33
N ASP A 79 0.54 3.73 -4.54
CA ASP A 79 1.55 2.81 -5.06
C ASP A 79 0.91 1.52 -5.56
N ILE A 80 -0.02 0.95 -4.77
CA ILE A 80 -0.77 -0.27 -5.11
C ILE A 80 -2.20 -0.13 -4.62
N VAL A 81 -3.16 -0.63 -5.39
CA VAL A 81 -4.56 -0.81 -4.97
C VAL A 81 -5.03 -2.24 -5.23
N ILE A 82 -5.89 -2.74 -4.35
CA ILE A 82 -6.63 -3.99 -4.50
C ILE A 82 -8.11 -3.60 -4.58
N HIS A 83 -8.74 -3.85 -5.73
CA HIS A 83 -10.05 -3.28 -6.10
C HIS A 83 -10.68 -4.08 -7.25
N HIS A 84 -11.89 -3.71 -7.65
CA HIS A 84 -12.44 -4.07 -8.96
C HIS A 84 -12.49 -2.83 -9.85
N ARG A 85 -11.86 -2.92 -11.02
CA ARG A 85 -11.84 -1.81 -11.99
C ARG A 85 -13.26 -1.42 -12.43
N LEU A 86 -13.46 -0.13 -12.69
CA LEU A 86 -14.77 0.43 -13.07
C LEU A 86 -15.89 0.11 -12.07
N SER A 87 -15.53 0.01 -10.79
CA SER A 87 -16.47 -0.13 -9.69
C SER A 87 -16.04 0.75 -8.50
N ASN A 88 -16.90 0.82 -7.49
CA ASN A 88 -16.58 1.40 -6.18
C ASN A 88 -16.19 0.33 -5.16
N ASP A 89 -15.90 -0.89 -5.61
CA ASP A 89 -15.48 -2.00 -4.77
C ASP A 89 -13.97 -1.94 -4.56
N ASN A 90 -13.58 -1.27 -3.46
CA ASN A 90 -12.20 -0.91 -3.14
C ASN A 90 -11.79 -1.61 -1.84
N LEU A 91 -11.02 -2.71 -1.95
CA LEU A 91 -10.60 -3.47 -0.79
C LEU A 91 -9.48 -2.77 -0.02
N MET A 92 -8.37 -2.47 -0.69
CA MET A 92 -7.17 -1.98 -0.01
C MET A 92 -6.39 -0.97 -0.84
N VAL A 93 -5.86 0.06 -0.18
CA VAL A 93 -4.83 0.95 -0.73
C VAL A 93 -3.52 0.75 0.04
N ILE A 94 -2.40 0.65 -0.68
CA ILE A 94 -1.09 0.37 -0.09
C ILE A 94 -0.10 1.44 -0.53
N GLU A 95 0.65 1.96 0.45
CA GLU A 95 1.78 2.86 0.25
C GLU A 95 3.05 2.11 0.68
N VAL A 96 4.03 2.05 -0.22
CA VAL A 96 5.26 1.28 -0.06
C VAL A 96 6.43 2.24 0.06
N LYS A 97 7.21 2.07 1.13
CA LYS A 97 8.46 2.77 1.34
C LYS A 97 9.61 1.80 1.55
N LYS A 98 10.81 2.28 1.27
CA LYS A 98 12.04 1.64 1.72
C LYS A 98 12.71 2.47 2.81
N SER A 99 13.34 1.81 3.77
CA SER A 99 14.10 2.51 4.80
C SER A 99 15.23 3.30 4.12
N PRO A 100 15.41 4.59 4.43
CA PRO A 100 16.59 5.30 4.02
C PRO A 100 17.79 4.68 4.74
N PRO A 101 18.99 4.81 4.20
CA PRO A 101 20.18 4.25 4.82
C PRO A 101 20.40 4.77 6.26
N TYR A 102 19.84 5.92 6.64
CA TYR A 102 20.11 6.62 7.90
C TYR A 102 18.89 7.04 8.75
N PHE A 103 17.72 6.38 8.62
CA PHE A 103 16.43 6.62 9.35
C PHE A 103 15.43 7.58 8.65
N LEU A 104 14.12 7.24 8.68
CA LEU A 104 13.04 8.13 8.20
C LEU A 104 12.58 9.04 9.34
N PRO A 105 12.65 10.37 9.22
CA PRO A 105 11.88 11.26 10.07
C PRO A 105 10.38 10.95 9.91
N ASP A 106 9.62 10.93 11.00
CA ASP A 106 8.15 10.79 10.96
C ASP A 106 7.48 11.79 9.99
N GLN A 107 8.15 12.93 9.76
CA GLN A 107 7.70 13.96 8.85
C GLN A 107 7.75 13.55 7.36
N GLU A 108 8.67 12.67 6.96
CA GLU A 108 8.82 12.24 5.55
C GLU A 108 7.67 11.34 5.09
N VAL A 109 7.11 10.53 5.98
CA VAL A 109 5.99 9.62 5.67
C VAL A 109 4.63 10.20 6.03
N LYS A 110 4.59 11.37 6.70
CA LYS A 110 3.36 11.96 7.22
C LYS A 110 2.29 12.15 6.16
N ASP A 111 2.68 12.61 4.98
CA ASP A 111 1.75 12.84 3.87
C ASP A 111 1.13 11.53 3.35
N ASP A 112 1.89 10.43 3.34
CA ASP A 112 1.40 9.12 2.92
C ASP A 112 0.44 8.53 3.97
N LEU A 113 0.77 8.65 5.26
CA LEU A 113 -0.12 8.21 6.34
C LEU A 113 -1.44 9.00 6.35
N VAL A 114 -1.39 10.32 6.16
CA VAL A 114 -2.59 11.17 6.05
C VAL A 114 -3.42 10.80 4.83
N ARG A 115 -2.78 10.43 3.71
CA ARG A 115 -3.47 9.97 2.51
C ARG A 115 -4.21 8.66 2.78
N LEU A 116 -3.57 7.67 3.41
CA LEU A 116 -4.21 6.41 3.80
C LEU A 116 -5.41 6.62 4.73
N GLN A 117 -5.28 7.49 5.74
CA GLN A 117 -6.40 7.85 6.62
C GLN A 117 -7.58 8.42 5.81
N LYS A 118 -7.32 9.37 4.92
CA LYS A 118 -8.35 9.97 4.08
C LYS A 118 -8.98 8.94 3.14
N MET A 119 -8.18 8.13 2.44
CA MET A 119 -8.70 7.15 1.47
C MET A 119 -9.55 6.04 2.11
N THR A 120 -9.29 5.73 3.39
CA THR A 120 -10.05 4.74 4.17
C THR A 120 -11.24 5.32 4.95
N SER A 121 -11.52 6.61 4.81
CA SER A 121 -12.65 7.27 5.48
C SER A 121 -13.47 8.20 4.58
N ASP A 122 -12.95 8.53 3.40
CA ASP A 122 -13.66 9.27 2.37
C ASP A 122 -14.69 8.36 1.69
N GLU A 123 -15.97 8.66 1.87
CA GLU A 123 -17.09 7.92 1.27
C GLU A 123 -17.00 7.80 -0.25
N LYS A 124 -16.26 8.69 -0.92
CA LYS A 124 -16.03 8.63 -2.36
C LYS A 124 -15.14 7.45 -2.74
N TYR A 125 -14.02 7.26 -2.04
CA TYR A 125 -13.05 6.23 -2.39
C TYR A 125 -13.32 4.92 -1.67
N ASN A 126 -13.80 5.01 -0.42
CA ASN A 126 -14.30 3.89 0.36
C ASN A 126 -13.38 2.66 0.36
N TYR A 127 -12.06 2.86 0.48
CA TYR A 127 -11.14 1.74 0.66
C TYR A 127 -11.37 1.13 2.05
N HIS A 128 -11.64 -0.17 2.09
CA HIS A 128 -11.94 -0.85 3.35
C HIS A 128 -10.72 -0.90 4.27
N PHE A 129 -9.54 -1.09 3.69
CA PHE A 129 -8.28 -1.13 4.39
C PHE A 129 -7.25 -0.22 3.73
N GLY A 130 -6.30 0.25 4.54
CA GLY A 130 -5.10 0.90 4.09
C GLY A 130 -3.90 0.22 4.72
N LEU A 131 -2.77 0.20 4.01
CA LEU A 131 -1.53 -0.33 4.55
C LEU A 131 -0.36 0.56 4.16
N PHE A 132 0.42 0.94 5.16
CA PHE A 132 1.76 1.45 4.95
C PHE A 132 2.75 0.30 5.20
N VAL A 133 3.62 0.03 4.23
CA VAL A 133 4.71 -0.95 4.35
C VAL A 133 6.04 -0.24 4.20
N LEU A 134 6.95 -0.45 5.14
CA LEU A 134 8.33 -0.01 5.03
C LEU A 134 9.27 -1.21 5.03
N PHE A 135 9.88 -1.47 3.88
CA PHE A 135 10.90 -2.49 3.72
C PHE A 135 12.27 -1.98 4.16
N TYR A 136 13.01 -2.81 4.90
CA TYR A 136 14.41 -2.52 5.16
C TYR A 136 15.26 -2.86 3.92
N ILE A 137 16.40 -2.17 3.75
CA ILE A 137 17.30 -2.36 2.61
C ILE A 137 18.72 -2.70 3.06
N LYS A 138 19.58 -3.09 2.10
CA LYS A 138 21.01 -3.36 2.30
C LYS A 138 21.24 -4.39 3.41
N GLU A 139 22.11 -4.11 4.39
CA GLU A 139 22.43 -4.99 5.51
C GLU A 139 21.24 -5.31 6.42
N LYS A 140 20.14 -4.55 6.30
CA LYS A 140 18.91 -4.77 7.06
C LYS A 140 17.79 -5.44 6.25
N SER A 141 18.01 -5.74 4.96
CA SER A 141 16.99 -6.25 4.03
C SER A 141 16.21 -7.47 4.52
N GLY A 142 16.84 -8.39 5.26
CA GLY A 142 16.18 -9.57 5.82
C GLY A 142 15.33 -9.33 7.07
N LYS A 143 15.17 -8.08 7.54
CA LYS A 143 14.31 -7.77 8.69
C LYS A 143 12.85 -7.67 8.26
N SER A 144 11.95 -8.09 9.14
CA SER A 144 10.51 -7.88 8.97
C SER A 144 10.21 -6.39 8.75
N PRO A 145 9.39 -6.03 7.75
CA PRO A 145 9.05 -4.64 7.45
C PRO A 145 8.22 -4.02 8.57
N ILE A 146 8.18 -2.68 8.61
CA ILE A 146 7.24 -1.97 9.47
C ILE A 146 5.89 -1.88 8.75
N LEU A 147 4.84 -2.28 9.44
CA LEU A 147 3.46 -2.23 8.95
C LEU A 147 2.66 -1.22 9.79
N LYS A 148 1.80 -0.45 9.13
CA LYS A 148 0.72 0.29 9.79
C LYS A 148 -0.56 0.06 9.02
N PHE A 149 -1.54 -0.56 9.65
CA PHE A 149 -2.83 -0.79 9.02
C PHE A 149 -3.79 0.36 9.30
N PHE A 150 -4.69 0.61 8.37
CA PHE A 150 -5.71 1.63 8.46
C PHE A 150 -7.08 1.03 8.17
N GLN A 151 -8.07 1.34 8.98
CA GLN A 151 -9.47 1.02 8.71
C GLN A 151 -10.35 2.12 9.30
N ASN A 152 -11.23 2.72 8.49
CA ASN A 152 -12.10 3.83 8.92
C ASN A 152 -11.31 4.96 9.62
N SER A 153 -10.20 5.42 9.01
CA SER A 153 -9.27 6.42 9.59
C SER A 153 -8.50 5.99 10.87
N LYS A 154 -8.75 4.82 11.45
CA LYS A 154 -8.04 4.33 12.64
C LYS A 154 -6.79 3.55 12.24
N VAL A 155 -5.73 3.68 13.04
CA VAL A 155 -4.46 2.97 12.85
C VAL A 155 -4.39 1.77 13.79
N PHE A 156 -3.95 0.63 13.28
CA PHE A 156 -3.73 -0.63 14.00
C PHE A 156 -2.28 -1.08 13.84
#